data_AF-A0AAW8GI81-F1
#
_entry.id   AF-A0AAW8GI81-F1
#
_cell.length_a   1.000
_cell.length_b   1.000
_cell.length_c   1.000
_cell.angle_alpha   90.00
_cell.angle_beta   90.00
_cell.angle_gamma   90.00
#
_symmetry.space_group_name_H-M   'P 1'
#
loop_
_entity.id
_entity.type
_entity.pdbx_description
1 polymer ?
#
loop_
_entity_poly.entity_id
_entity_poly.type
_entity_poly.pdbx_seq_one_letter_code
_entity_poly.pdbx_strand_id
1 'polypeptide(L)'
;MKLSKIRACFKLANHYAEEIYNAPYRSAIARAKREQDDLFMLLIFSEMMGVPNPASYYTLELQPLLMERFHDWHLRMGMAHSPLDQFRCC
;
A
#
# COMPACT_ATOMS: atom_id res chain seq x y z
N MET A 1 -22.35 27.73 28.01
CA MET A 1 -21.49 26.72 28.72
C MET A 1 -22.03 25.28 28.70
N LYS A 2 -23.35 25.01 28.66
CA LYS A 2 -23.90 23.63 28.64
C LYS A 2 -23.85 22.92 27.28
N LEU A 3 -24.08 23.65 26.18
CA LEU A 3 -24.09 23.11 24.80
C LEU A 3 -22.72 22.59 24.34
N SER A 4 -21.62 23.21 24.76
CA SER A 4 -20.27 22.77 24.42
C SER A 4 -19.90 21.45 25.08
N LYS A 5 -20.31 21.22 26.33
CA LYS A 5 -20.10 19.95 27.05
C LYS A 5 -20.89 18.80 26.42
N ILE A 6 -22.12 19.04 25.99
CA ILE A 6 -22.95 18.04 25.31
C ILE A 6 -22.32 17.65 23.96
N ARG A 7 -21.88 18.63 23.16
CA ARG A 7 -21.15 18.35 21.91
C ARG A 7 -19.86 17.58 22.14
N ALA A 8 -19.10 17.91 23.19
CA ALA A 8 -17.88 17.18 23.53
C ALA A 8 -18.16 15.72 23.91
N CYS A 9 -19.23 15.47 24.68
CA CYS A 9 -19.66 14.12 25.04
C CYS A 9 -20.11 13.31 23.82
N PHE A 10 -20.88 13.92 22.91
CA PHE A 10 -21.27 13.26 21.65
C PHE A 10 -20.07 12.92 20.77
N LYS A 11 -19.06 13.81 20.67
CA LYS A 11 -17.83 13.52 19.92
C LYS A 11 -17.07 12.33 20.53
N LEU A 12 -16.98 12.26 21.85
CA LEU A 12 -16.31 11.16 22.56
C LEU A 12 -17.06 9.84 22.33
N ALA A 13 -18.39 9.85 22.48
CA ALA A 13 -19.22 8.67 22.24
C ALA A 13 -19.12 8.18 20.79
N ASN A 14 -19.11 9.10 19.81
CA ASN A 14 -18.96 8.75 18.41
C ASN A 14 -17.58 8.14 18.12
N HIS A 15 -16.52 8.70 18.72
CA HIS A 15 -15.17 8.16 18.57
C HIS A 15 -15.06 6.71 19.08
N TYR A 16 -15.60 6.41 20.28
CA TYR A 16 -15.59 5.03 20.80
C TYR A 16 -16.44 4.08 19.97
N ALA A 17 -17.59 4.54 19.45
CA ALA A 17 -18.43 3.73 18.58
C ALA A 17 -17.71 3.39 17.26
N GLU A 18 -17.04 4.38 16.65
CA GLU A 18 -16.21 4.18 15.46
C GLU A 18 -15.04 3.23 15.72
N GLU A 19 -14.36 3.34 16.87
CA GLU A 19 -13.27 2.43 17.22
C GLU A 19 -13.75 0.99 17.37
N ILE A 20 -14.86 0.75 18.07
CA ILE A 20 -15.44 -0.58 18.27
C ILE A 20 -15.87 -1.18 16.92
N TYR A 21 -16.47 -0.36 16.04
CA TYR A 21 -16.91 -0.79 14.72
C TYR A 21 -15.72 -1.15 13.81
N ASN A 22 -14.66 -0.33 13.82
CA ASN A 22 -13.51 -0.51 12.95
C ASN A 22 -12.52 -1.57 13.46
N ALA A 23 -12.48 -1.84 14.77
CA ALA A 23 -11.57 -2.79 15.41
C ALA A 23 -11.46 -4.16 14.71
N PRO A 24 -12.55 -4.88 14.37
CA PRO A 24 -12.46 -6.18 13.71
C PRO A 24 -11.95 -6.09 12.26
N TYR A 25 -12.17 -4.97 11.57
CA TYR A 25 -11.81 -4.82 10.15
C TYR A 25 -10.37 -4.32 9.94
N ARG A 26 -9.65 -3.95 10.99
CA ARG A 26 -8.28 -3.39 10.86
C ARG A 26 -7.33 -4.32 10.11
N SER A 27 -7.41 -5.63 10.33
CA SER A 27 -6.58 -6.61 9.63
C SER A 27 -6.93 -6.72 8.15
N ALA A 28 -8.22 -6.73 7.82
CA ALA A 28 -8.72 -6.77 6.45
C ALA A 28 -8.33 -5.48 5.68
N ILE A 29 -8.47 -4.32 6.31
CA ILE A 29 -8.05 -3.03 5.75
C ILE A 29 -6.53 -3.00 5.52
N ALA A 30 -5.74 -3.46 6.49
CA ALA A 30 -4.29 -3.53 6.34
C ALA A 30 -3.85 -4.52 5.24
N ARG A 31 -4.60 -5.61 5.05
CA ARG A 31 -4.39 -6.55 3.95
C ARG A 31 -4.72 -5.90 2.60
N ALA A 32 -5.89 -5.28 2.48
CA ALA A 32 -6.30 -4.61 1.25
C ALA A 32 -5.31 -3.51 0.84
N LYS A 33 -4.83 -2.73 1.81
CA LYS A 33 -3.79 -1.72 1.56
C LYS A 33 -2.49 -2.36 1.04
N ARG A 34 -2.04 -3.46 1.64
CA ARG A 34 -0.85 -4.18 1.17
C ARG A 34 -1.03 -4.74 -0.24
N GLU A 35 -2.17 -5.35 -0.53
CA GLU A 35 -2.50 -5.85 -1.87
C GLU A 35 -2.51 -4.72 -2.92
N GLN A 36 -3.02 -3.54 -2.56
CA GLN A 36 -2.97 -2.36 -3.42
C GLN A 36 -1.53 -1.87 -3.66
N ASP A 37 -0.71 -1.83 -2.61
CA ASP A 37 0.70 -1.45 -2.71
C ASP A 37 1.48 -2.45 -3.59
N ASP A 38 1.24 -3.75 -3.43
CA ASP A 38 1.91 -4.81 -4.20
C ASP A 38 1.45 -4.79 -5.68
N LEU A 39 0.18 -4.50 -5.96
CA LEU A 39 -0.34 -4.29 -7.31
C LEU A 39 0.30 -3.06 -7.97
N PHE A 40 0.49 -1.98 -7.22
CA PHE A 40 1.13 -0.77 -7.71
C PHE A 40 2.59 -1.03 -8.10
N MET A 41 3.34 -1.73 -7.25
CA MET A 41 4.71 -2.17 -7.56
C MET A 41 4.74 -3.06 -8.80
N LEU A 42 3.81 -4.01 -8.91
CA LEU A 42 3.70 -4.87 -10.08
C LEU A 42 3.48 -4.07 -11.37
N LEU A 43 2.57 -3.10 -11.36
CA LEU A 43 2.32 -2.25 -12.52
C LEU A 43 3.58 -1.49 -12.97
N ILE A 44 4.35 -0.97 -12.02
CA ILE A 44 5.53 -0.14 -12.32
C ILE A 44 6.68 -0.97 -12.87
N PHE A 45 6.87 -2.19 -12.36
CA PHE A 45 7.96 -3.08 -12.75
C PHE A 45 7.57 -4.12 -13.82
N SER A 46 6.30 -4.20 -14.22
CA SER A 46 5.82 -5.19 -15.18
C SER A 46 6.55 -5.11 -16.52
N GLU A 47 6.84 -3.89 -16.99
CA GLU A 47 7.55 -3.67 -18.25
C GLU A 47 8.98 -4.21 -18.21
N MET A 48 9.67 -4.03 -17.09
CA MET A 48 11.02 -4.56 -16.92
C MET A 48 11.04 -6.09 -16.87
N MET A 49 9.93 -6.71 -16.46
CA MET A 49 9.71 -8.17 -16.50
C MET A 49 9.22 -8.65 -17.88
N GLY A 50 9.08 -7.76 -18.87
CA GLY A 50 8.60 -8.07 -20.21
C GLY A 50 7.08 -8.15 -20.36
N VAL A 51 6.31 -7.76 -19.34
CA VAL A 51 4.85 -7.67 -19.38
C VAL A 51 4.45 -6.27 -19.86
N PRO A 52 3.78 -6.15 -21.02
CA PRO A 52 3.44 -4.85 -21.59
C PRO A 52 2.48 -4.09 -20.66
N ASN A 53 2.79 -2.83 -20.37
CA ASN A 53 1.95 -1.96 -19.53
C ASN A 53 1.59 -0.67 -20.28
N PRO A 54 0.28 -0.36 -20.45
CA PRO A 54 -0.16 0.87 -21.10
C PRO A 54 0.21 2.16 -20.33
N ALA A 55 0.51 2.06 -19.03
CA ALA A 55 0.87 3.18 -18.17
C ALA A 55 2.40 3.33 -17.96
N SER A 56 3.21 2.53 -18.65
CA SER A 56 4.67 2.57 -18.57
C SER A 56 5.24 3.96 -18.76
N TYR A 57 4.77 4.67 -19.78
CA TYR A 57 5.24 6.03 -20.09
C TYR A 57 5.11 7.00 -18.91
N TYR A 58 4.05 6.87 -18.13
CA TYR A 58 3.76 7.75 -16.99
C TYR A 58 4.47 7.32 -15.70
N THR A 59 4.92 6.08 -15.63
CA THR A 59 5.42 5.47 -14.39
C THR A 59 6.94 5.31 -14.37
N LEU A 60 7.63 5.56 -15.49
CA LEU A 60 9.09 5.55 -15.60
C LEU A 60 9.79 6.40 -14.53
N GLU A 61 9.29 7.60 -14.26
CA GLU A 61 9.87 8.51 -13.26
C GLU A 61 9.74 7.98 -11.82
N LEU A 62 8.78 7.09 -11.57
CA LEU A 62 8.53 6.51 -10.25
C LEU A 62 9.40 5.28 -9.96
N GLN A 63 9.91 4.61 -11.01
CA GLN A 63 10.76 3.43 -10.87
C GLN A 63 11.98 3.67 -9.96
N PRO A 64 12.81 4.72 -10.15
CA PRO A 64 13.99 4.92 -9.30
C PRO A 64 13.62 5.20 -7.83
N LEU A 65 12.50 5.90 -7.58
CA LEU A 65 12.03 6.18 -6.23
C LEU A 65 11.57 4.91 -5.49
N LEU A 66 10.93 3.98 -6.22
CA LEU A 66 10.42 2.75 -5.65
C LEU A 66 11.44 1.62 -5.61
N MET A 67 12.59 1.81 -6.26
CA MET A 67 13.68 0.85 -6.30
C MET A 67 14.20 0.50 -4.90
N GLU A 68 14.20 1.45 -3.97
CA GLU A 68 14.57 1.23 -2.56
C GLU A 68 13.67 0.20 -1.87
N ARG A 69 12.40 0.11 -2.30
CA ARG A 69 11.38 -0.79 -1.72
C ARG A 69 11.22 -2.09 -2.51
N PHE A 70 11.97 -2.25 -3.60
CA PHE A 70 11.85 -3.40 -4.50
C PHE A 70 12.25 -4.70 -3.83
N HIS A 71 13.35 -4.69 -3.05
CA HIS A 71 13.85 -5.87 -2.34
C HIS A 71 12.78 -6.51 -1.45
N ASP A 72 12.15 -5.71 -0.60
CA ASP A 72 11.10 -6.18 0.29
C ASP A 72 9.85 -6.65 -0.48
N TRP A 73 9.53 -6.00 -1.61
CA TRP A 73 8.39 -6.37 -2.41
C TRP A 73 8.58 -7.71 -3.12
N HIS A 74 9.71 -7.94 -3.82
CA HIS A 74 9.89 -9.19 -4.57
C HIS A 74 9.99 -10.41 -3.64
N LEU A 75 10.58 -10.23 -2.45
CA LEU A 75 10.57 -11.24 -1.40
C LEU A 75 9.16 -11.55 -0.89
N ARG A 76 8.31 -10.52 -0.69
CA ARG A 76 6.90 -10.72 -0.31
C ARG A 76 6.10 -11.44 -1.40
N MET A 77 6.42 -11.18 -2.66
CA MET A 77 5.82 -11.87 -3.80
C MET A 77 6.30 -13.34 -3.95
N GLY A 78 7.24 -13.78 -3.12
CA GLY A 78 7.77 -15.15 -3.14
C GLY A 78 8.73 -15.42 -4.30
N MET A 79 9.32 -14.37 -4.88
CA MET A 79 10.34 -14.52 -5.92
C MET A 79 11.67 -14.90 -5.28
N ALA A 80 12.30 -15.96 -5.77
CA ALA A 80 13.58 -16.40 -5.21
C ALA A 80 14.70 -15.39 -5.49
N HIS A 81 14.70 -14.75 -6.67
CA HIS A 81 15.69 -13.79 -7.13
C HIS A 81 14.97 -12.62 -7.82
N SER A 82 15.66 -11.48 -7.94
CA SER A 82 15.16 -10.35 -8.71
C SER A 82 14.87 -10.76 -10.16
N PRO A 83 13.66 -10.50 -10.69
CA PRO A 83 13.35 -10.70 -12.11
C PRO A 83 13.99 -9.64 -13.02
N LEU A 84 14.67 -8.64 -12.46
CA LEU A 84 15.31 -7.57 -13.21
C LEU A 84 16.75 -7.96 -13.55
N ASP A 85 17.03 -8.30 -14.81
CA ASP A 85 18.38 -8.65 -15.27
C ASP A 85 19.38 -7.49 -15.17
N GLN A 86 18.88 -6.26 -15.27
CA GLN A 86 19.67 -5.03 -15.36
C GLN A 86 20.17 -4.58 -13.98
N PHE A 87 19.44 -4.94 -12.92
CA PHE A 87 19.69 -4.50 -11.55
C PHE A 87 19.74 -5.70 -10.62
N ARG A 88 20.92 -5.95 -10.06
CA ARG A 88 21.10 -7.00 -9.05
C ARG A 88 20.52 -6.56 -7.72
N CYS A 89 19.33 -7.06 -7.43
CA CYS A 89 18.75 -7.07 -6.11
C CYS A 89 18.89 -8.51 -5.59
N CYS A 90 19.72 -8.69 -4.55
CA CYS A 90 20.31 -9.95 -4.05
C CYS A 90 21.57 -10.40 -4.81
#